data_AF-A0A1Q7HL90-F1
#
_entry.id   AF-A0A1Q7HL90-F1
#
_cell.length_a   1.000
_cell.length_b   1.000
_cell.length_c   1.000
_cell.angle_alpha   90.00
_cell.angle_beta   90.00
_cell.angle_gamma   90.00
#
_symmetry.space_group_name_H-M   'P 1'
#
loop_
_entity.id
_entity.type
_entity.pdbx_description
1 polymer ?
#
loop_
_entity_poly.entity_id
_entity_poly.type
_entity_poly.pdbx_seq_one_letter_code
_entity_poly.pdbx_strand_id
1 'polypeptide(L)'
;MTTKPGPGRPPVHHETWSKVSVVLFDRQILHLDRLASEIRGKSGKLLNRAEIIRALIDGLIDSGMDITGTGSEADLRARVARRLGSPFR
;
A
#
# COMPACT_ATOMS: atom_id res chain seq x y z
N MET A 1 -18.07 11.52 21.72
CA MET A 1 -18.53 10.16 21.37
C MET A 1 -18.49 10.04 19.85
N THR A 2 -17.49 9.34 19.29
CA THR A 2 -17.37 9.16 17.83
C THR A 2 -18.33 8.07 17.38
N THR A 3 -19.36 8.45 16.63
CA THR A 3 -20.38 7.55 16.10
C THR A 3 -19.77 6.67 15.01
N LYS A 4 -19.85 5.34 15.17
CA LYS A 4 -19.43 4.40 14.13
C LYS A 4 -20.25 4.66 12.85
N PRO A 5 -19.63 4.80 11.67
CA PRO A 5 -20.37 4.94 10.43
C PRO A 5 -21.23 3.70 10.19
N GLY A 6 -22.49 3.92 9.80
CA GLY A 6 -23.40 2.83 9.42
C GLY A 6 -22.91 2.06 8.18
N PRO A 7 -23.44 0.84 7.93
CA PRO A 7 -23.05 0.02 6.79
C PRO A 7 -23.24 0.78 5.47
N GLY A 8 -22.24 0.74 4.59
CA GLY A 8 -22.27 1.38 3.27
C GLY A 8 -21.86 2.86 3.24
N ARG A 9 -21.62 3.50 4.39
CA ARG A 9 -21.04 4.85 4.39
C ARG A 9 -19.56 4.77 4.01
N PRO A 10 -19.10 5.54 3.00
CA PRO A 10 -17.68 5.60 2.68
C PRO A 10 -16.87 5.99 3.92
N PRO A 11 -15.65 5.43 4.10
CA PRO A 11 -14.77 5.85 5.17
C PRO A 11 -14.60 7.37 5.13
N VAL A 12 -14.74 8.03 6.27
CA VAL A 12 -14.45 9.47 6.39
C VAL A 12 -12.94 9.61 6.36
N HIS A 13 -12.42 10.14 5.26
CA HIS A 13 -11.01 10.50 5.13
C HIS A 13 -10.80 11.93 5.63
N HIS A 14 -9.73 12.15 6.39
CA HIS A 14 -9.35 13.47 6.91
C HIS A 14 -8.55 14.31 5.90
N GLU A 15 -8.21 13.72 4.76
CA GLU A 15 -7.42 14.30 3.69
C GLU A 15 -8.22 14.29 2.38
N THR A 16 -8.04 15.32 1.54
CA THR A 16 -8.61 15.38 0.20
C THR A 16 -8.03 14.26 -0.66
N TRP A 17 -8.89 13.47 -1.31
CA TRP A 17 -8.46 12.36 -2.14
C TRP A 17 -9.10 12.44 -3.53
N SER A 18 -8.37 11.93 -4.52
CA SER A 18 -8.84 11.80 -5.91
C SER A 18 -8.91 10.32 -6.27
N LYS A 19 -10.00 9.89 -6.90
CA LYS A 19 -10.12 8.52 -7.41
C LYS A 19 -9.33 8.38 -8.71
N VAL A 20 -8.33 7.50 -8.71
CA VAL A 20 -7.52 7.18 -9.90
C VAL A 20 -7.60 5.68 -10.21
N SER A 21 -7.49 5.32 -11.49
CA SER A 21 -7.40 3.93 -11.94
C SER A 21 -5.95 3.62 -12.31
N VAL A 22 -5.42 2.53 -11.78
CA VAL A 22 -4.07 2.02 -12.11
C VAL A 22 -4.17 0.60 -12.64
N VAL A 23 -3.33 0.27 -13.61
CA VAL A 23 -3.23 -1.10 -14.14
C VAL A 23 -2.27 -1.90 -13.27
N LEU A 24 -2.72 -3.05 -12.78
CA LEU A 24 -1.91 -4.00 -12.02
C LEU A 24 -1.99 -5.36 -12.69
N PHE A 25 -0.92 -6.13 -12.61
CA PHE A 25 -0.93 -7.52 -13.04
C PHE A 25 -1.74 -8.38 -12.07
N ASP A 26 -2.40 -9.43 -12.57
CA ASP A 26 -3.19 -10.36 -11.75
C ASP A 26 -2.41 -10.91 -10.57
N ARG A 27 -1.13 -11.26 -10.78
CA ARG A 27 -0.23 -11.71 -9.71
C ARG A 27 -0.09 -10.70 -8.56
N GLN A 28 -0.13 -9.40 -8.85
CA GLN A 28 -0.02 -8.34 -7.84
C GLN A 28 -1.35 -8.20 -7.09
N ILE A 29 -2.47 -8.27 -7.81
CA ILE A 29 -3.81 -8.21 -7.22
C ILE A 29 -4.01 -9.38 -6.25
N LEU A 30 -3.72 -10.60 -6.68
CA LEU A 30 -3.81 -11.80 -5.84
C LEU A 30 -2.92 -11.72 -4.60
N HIS A 31 -1.71 -11.16 -4.74
CA HIS A 31 -0.81 -10.97 -3.61
C HIS A 31 -1.35 -9.95 -2.59
N LEU A 32 -1.88 -8.81 -3.07
CA LEU A 32 -2.49 -7.79 -2.21
C LEU A 32 -3.72 -8.32 -1.46
N ASP A 33 -4.57 -9.12 -2.12
CA ASP A 33 -5.76 -9.72 -1.50
C ASP A 33 -5.40 -10.74 -0.42
N ARG A 34 -4.36 -11.53 -0.68
CA ARG A 34 -3.83 -12.47 0.30
C ARG A 34 -3.28 -11.71 1.51
N LEU A 35 -2.50 -10.66 1.30
CA LEU A 35 -1.93 -9.86 2.38
C LEU A 35 -3.02 -9.22 3.24
N ALA A 36 -4.05 -8.63 2.62
CA ALA A 36 -5.22 -8.10 3.32
C ALA A 36 -5.91 -9.17 4.18
N SER A 37 -6.08 -10.37 3.62
CA SER A 37 -6.70 -11.51 4.32
C SER A 37 -5.86 -11.99 5.51
N GLU A 38 -4.54 -12.05 5.35
CA GLU A 38 -3.60 -12.45 6.40
C GLU A 38 -3.56 -11.41 7.54
N ILE A 39 -3.55 -10.11 7.22
CA ILE A 39 -3.62 -9.02 8.22
C ILE A 39 -4.91 -9.13 9.03
N ARG A 40 -6.04 -9.39 8.36
CA ARG A 40 -7.32 -9.61 9.03
C ARG A 40 -7.30 -10.83 9.92
N GLY A 41 -6.73 -11.94 9.46
CA GLY A 41 -6.58 -13.16 10.26
C GLY A 41 -5.74 -12.94 11.52
N LYS A 42 -4.67 -12.14 11.44
CA LYS A 42 -3.75 -11.88 12.56
C LYS A 42 -4.21 -10.79 13.52
N SER A 43 -4.83 -9.73 13.01
CA SER A 43 -5.11 -8.50 13.79
C SER A 43 -6.60 -8.20 13.97
N GLY A 44 -7.48 -8.89 13.25
CA GLY A 44 -8.91 -8.55 13.15
C GLY A 44 -9.20 -7.28 12.34
N LYS A 45 -8.17 -6.54 11.91
CA LYS A 45 -8.32 -5.30 11.12
C LYS A 45 -8.37 -5.59 9.64
N LEU A 46 -9.19 -4.84 8.92
CA LEU A 46 -9.25 -4.90 7.46
C LEU A 46 -8.35 -3.80 6.90
N LEU A 47 -7.38 -4.18 6.05
CA LEU A 47 -6.63 -3.27 5.20
C LEU A 47 -7.01 -3.53 3.74
N ASN A 48 -7.43 -2.50 3.01
CA ASN A 48 -7.75 -2.61 1.60
C ASN A 48 -6.53 -2.35 0.71
N ARG A 49 -6.64 -2.72 -0.59
CA ARG A 49 -5.55 -2.56 -1.57
C ARG A 49 -5.01 -1.13 -1.63
N ALA A 50 -5.90 -0.13 -1.58
CA ALA A 50 -5.49 1.27 -1.65
C ALA A 50 -4.78 1.75 -0.38
N GLU A 51 -5.12 1.23 0.80
CA GLU A 51 -4.39 1.48 2.04
C GLU A 51 -2.99 0.88 2.00
N ILE A 52 -2.86 -0.36 1.52
CA ILE A 52 -1.54 -1.00 1.37
C ILE A 52 -0.67 -0.21 0.39
N ILE A 53 -1.20 0.13 -0.79
CA ILE A 53 -0.47 0.88 -1.81
C ILE A 53 -0.06 2.26 -1.28
N ARG A 54 -0.96 3.00 -0.63
CA ARG A 54 -0.64 4.31 -0.05
C ARG A 54 0.43 4.20 1.03
N ALA A 55 0.32 3.27 1.97
CA ALA A 55 1.32 3.08 3.01
C ALA A 55 2.72 2.74 2.46
N LEU A 56 2.79 2.01 1.34
CA LEU A 56 4.06 1.75 0.66
C LEU A 56 4.63 2.99 -0.04
N ILE A 57 3.76 3.85 -0.61
CA ILE A 57 4.16 5.12 -1.21
C ILE A 57 4.65 6.08 -0.12
N ASP A 58 3.90 6.22 0.97
CA ASP A 58 4.28 7.08 2.10
C ASP A 58 5.60 6.61 2.71
N GLY A 59 5.76 5.29 2.93
CA GLY A 59 7.01 4.72 3.39
C GLY A 59 8.18 4.95 2.43
N LEU A 60 7.94 4.98 1.12
CA LEU A 60 8.96 5.34 0.13
C LEU A 60 9.37 6.81 0.27
N ILE A 61 8.39 7.72 0.39
CA ILE A 61 8.61 9.17 0.59
C ILE A 61 9.42 9.40 1.87
N ASP A 62 8.98 8.82 2.98
CA ASP A 62 9.60 8.98 4.29
C ASP A 62 11.02 8.39 4.36
N SER A 63 11.30 7.35 3.55
CA SER A 63 12.61 6.71 3.54
C SER A 63 13.72 7.55 2.92
N GLY A 64 13.38 8.63 2.20
CA GLY A 64 14.34 9.42 1.41
C GLY A 64 15.02 8.64 0.29
N MET A 65 14.49 7.48 -0.11
CA MET A 65 15.05 6.65 -1.17
C MET A 65 14.93 7.37 -2.52
N ASP A 66 16.06 7.81 -3.07
CA ASP A 66 16.09 8.40 -4.40
C ASP A 66 15.88 7.33 -5.48
N ILE A 67 14.73 7.45 -6.16
CA ILE A 67 14.35 6.60 -7.29
C ILE A 67 14.43 7.34 -8.63
N THR A 68 14.79 8.62 -8.65
CA THR A 68 14.75 9.46 -9.87
C THR A 68 15.74 9.00 -10.95
N GLY A 69 16.84 8.37 -10.56
CA GLY A 69 17.81 7.76 -11.48
C GLY A 69 17.40 6.39 -12.05
N THR A 70 16.12 6.01 -11.98
CA THR A 70 15.65 4.70 -12.41
C THR A 70 15.10 4.73 -13.83
N GLY A 71 15.68 3.93 -14.73
CA GLY A 71 15.32 3.92 -16.15
C GLY A 71 14.25 2.90 -16.56
N SER A 72 13.85 1.98 -15.67
CA SER A 72 12.85 0.94 -15.97
C SER A 72 12.17 0.38 -14.72
N GLU A 73 10.99 -0.24 -14.87
CA GLU A 73 10.31 -0.93 -13.78
C GLU A 73 11.18 -2.05 -13.16
N ALA A 74 11.94 -2.76 -13.99
CA ALA A 74 12.82 -3.84 -13.53
C ALA A 74 13.95 -3.32 -12.62
N ASP A 75 14.57 -2.19 -12.98
CA ASP A 75 15.59 -1.52 -12.16
C ASP A 75 14.96 -1.00 -10.85
N LEU A 76 13.78 -0.37 -10.93
CA LEU A 76 13.07 0.12 -9.74
C LEU A 76 12.79 -1.02 -8.75
N ARG A 77 12.23 -2.11 -9.26
CA ARG A 77 11.92 -3.31 -8.48
C ARG A 77 13.18 -3.88 -7.83
N ALA A 78 14.31 -3.94 -8.54
CA ALA A 78 15.57 -4.45 -8.00
C ALA A 78 16.11 -3.56 -6.88
N ARG A 79 16.03 -2.24 -7.02
CA ARG A 79 16.43 -1.27 -5.99
C ARG A 79 15.55 -1.38 -4.75
N VAL A 80 14.22 -1.43 -4.94
CA VAL A 80 13.26 -1.59 -3.84
C VAL A 80 13.49 -2.91 -3.10
N ALA A 81 13.64 -4.02 -3.83
CA ALA A 81 13.91 -5.32 -3.22
C ALA A 81 15.21 -5.34 -2.41
N ARG A 82 16.27 -4.69 -2.90
CA ARG A 82 17.53 -4.55 -2.17
C ARG A 82 17.36 -3.75 -0.89
N ARG A 83 16.58 -2.66 -0.92
CA ARG A 83 16.31 -1.82 0.24
C ARG A 83 15.49 -2.58 1.30
N LEU A 84 14.46 -3.30 0.88
CA LEU A 84 13.56 -4.07 1.76
C LEU A 84 14.17 -5.39 2.25
N GLY A 85 15.15 -5.94 1.54
CA GLY A 85 15.91 -7.12 1.95
C GLY A 85 16.93 -6.85 3.06
N SER A 86 17.23 -5.58 3.35
CA SER A 86 17.96 -5.21 4.56
C SER A 86 17.05 -5.39 5.78
N PRO A 87 17.46 -6.07 6.85
CA PRO A 87 16.63 -6.23 8.04
C PRO A 87 16.18 -4.85 8.55
N PHE A 88 14.88 -4.72 8.80
CA PHE A 88 14.32 -3.61 9.57
C PHE A 88 15.02 -3.63 10.93
N ARG A 89 15.74 -2.56 11.28
CA ARG A 89 16.44 -2.42 12.56
C ARG A 89 15.67 -1.46 13.45
#